data_AF-A0A7V9KL63-F1
#
_entry.id   AF-A0A7V9KL63-F1
#
_cell.length_a   1.000
_cell.length_b   1.000
_cell.length_c   1.000
_cell.angle_alpha   90.00
_cell.angle_beta   90.00
_cell.angle_gamma   90.00
#
_symmetry.space_group_name_H-M   'P 1'
#
loop_
_entity.id
_entity.type
_entity.pdbx_description
1 polymer ?
#
loop_
_entity_poly.entity_id
_entity_poly.type
_entity_poly.pdbx_seq_one_letter_code
_entity_poly.pdbx_strand_id
1 'polypeptide(L)'
;MGKGLIFGIVIVVIAIAAIAGLLYRPATVIGASGKSLAYSLRSEAGSDRANCEGADDDFDCVLATQQGAVRYRVSVDKYGCWTAEQTQKDPAGGASAELSRCITIADLIRSDD
;
A
#
# COMPACT_ATOMS: atom_id res chain seq x y z
N MET A 1 12.99 -23.81 40.68
CA MET A 1 12.97 -23.50 39.23
C MET A 1 11.59 -22.99 38.87
N GLY A 2 11.42 -21.78 38.35
CA GLY A 2 10.07 -21.32 37.98
C GLY A 2 9.99 -19.86 37.53
N LYS A 3 10.73 -18.96 38.19
CA LYS A 3 10.67 -17.51 37.87
C LYS A 3 11.39 -17.15 36.55
N GLY A 4 12.52 -17.79 36.25
CA GLY A 4 13.26 -17.55 35.01
C GLY A 4 12.56 -18.04 33.74
N LEU A 5 11.84 -19.17 33.83
CA LEU A 5 11.09 -19.72 32.69
C LEU A 5 9.88 -18.85 32.34
N ILE A 6 9.14 -18.38 33.37
CA ILE A 6 7.98 -17.50 33.19
C ILE A 6 8.43 -16.16 32.59
N PHE A 7 9.56 -15.60 33.05
CA PHE A 7 10.09 -14.35 32.51
C PHE A 7 10.51 -14.50 31.04
N GLY A 8 11.13 -15.63 30.67
CA GLY A 8 11.46 -15.94 29.27
C GLY A 8 10.22 -16.07 28.38
N ILE A 9 9.19 -16.77 28.83
CA ILE A 9 7.94 -16.95 28.07
C ILE A 9 7.26 -15.59 27.84
N VAL A 10 7.20 -14.72 28.86
CA VAL A 10 6.60 -13.39 28.74
C VAL A 10 7.33 -12.54 27.69
N ILE A 11 8.66 -12.55 27.67
CA ILE A 11 9.43 -11.82 26.64
C ILE A 11 9.15 -12.38 25.24
N VAL A 12 9.11 -13.71 25.09
CA VAL A 12 8.82 -14.35 23.79
C VAL A 12 7.41 -13.99 23.31
N VAL A 13 6.41 -13.99 24.18
CA VAL A 13 5.04 -13.60 23.83
C VAL A 13 4.96 -12.13 23.43
N ILE A 14 5.66 -11.24 24.16
CA ILE A 14 5.74 -9.81 23.81
C ILE A 14 6.43 -9.61 22.46
N ALA A 15 7.51 -10.33 22.19
CA ALA A 15 8.22 -10.26 20.91
C ALA A 15 7.33 -10.75 19.76
N ILE A 16 6.62 -11.85 19.92
CA ILE A 16 5.67 -12.34 18.92
C ILE A 16 4.53 -11.34 18.70
N ALA A 17 3.99 -10.75 19.77
CA ALA A 17 2.94 -9.73 19.67
C ALA A 17 3.45 -8.46 18.97
N ALA A 18 4.70 -8.05 19.22
CA ALA A 18 5.33 -6.93 18.54
C ALA A 18 5.57 -7.24 17.05
N ILE A 19 6.08 -8.43 16.72
CA ILE A 19 6.26 -8.88 15.32
C ILE A 19 4.90 -8.95 14.62
N ALA A 20 3.88 -9.56 15.25
CA ALA A 20 2.53 -9.61 14.70
C ALA A 20 1.94 -8.21 14.51
N GLY A 21 2.20 -7.28 15.44
CA GLY A 21 1.83 -5.87 15.33
C GLY A 21 2.51 -5.17 14.16
N LEU A 22 3.81 -5.41 13.94
CA LEU A 22 4.57 -4.89 12.80
C LEU A 22 4.09 -5.50 11.47
N LEU A 23 3.73 -6.78 11.45
CA LEU A 23 3.16 -7.45 10.30
C LEU A 23 1.74 -6.96 9.97
N TYR A 24 0.95 -6.56 10.97
CA TYR A 24 -0.39 -5.98 10.79
C TYR A 24 -0.40 -4.47 10.53
N ARG A 25 0.70 -3.76 10.79
CA ARG A 25 0.77 -2.29 10.73
C ARG A 25 2.08 -1.75 10.12
N PRO A 26 2.40 -2.09 8.87
CA PRO A 26 3.54 -1.46 8.20
C PRO A 26 3.27 0.02 7.85
N ALA A 27 2.01 0.38 7.55
CA ALA A 27 1.65 1.70 7.04
C ALA A 27 1.60 2.81 8.11
N THR A 28 1.33 2.48 9.38
CA THR A 28 1.12 3.50 10.42
C THR A 28 2.41 4.17 10.92
N VAL A 29 3.58 3.63 10.58
CA VAL A 29 4.88 4.14 11.07
C VAL A 29 5.70 4.80 9.96
N ILE A 30 5.45 4.47 8.69
CA ILE A 30 6.29 4.91 7.57
C ILE A 30 5.50 5.80 6.57
N GLY A 31 4.16 5.80 6.64
CA GLY A 31 3.32 6.43 5.62
C GLY A 31 3.35 5.63 4.32
N ALA A 32 2.26 5.60 3.57
CA ALA A 32 2.28 5.03 2.23
C ALA A 32 3.10 5.99 1.33
N SER A 33 4.37 5.66 1.06
CA SER A 33 5.16 6.41 0.09
C SER A 33 4.49 6.33 -1.28
N GLY A 34 4.34 7.48 -1.96
CA GLY A 34 3.71 7.55 -3.29
C GLY A 34 4.32 6.57 -4.31
N LYS A 35 5.58 6.15 -4.11
CA LYS A 35 6.24 5.10 -4.91
C LYS A 35 5.64 3.70 -4.69
N SER A 36 5.43 3.31 -3.44
CA SER A 36 4.84 2.02 -3.06
C SER A 36 3.41 1.91 -3.58
N LEU A 37 2.67 3.02 -3.50
CA LEU A 37 1.31 3.14 -4.00
C LEU A 37 1.26 3.06 -5.52
N ALA A 38 2.15 3.77 -6.21
CA ALA A 38 2.27 3.71 -7.67
C ALA A 38 2.57 2.29 -8.17
N TYR A 39 3.42 1.53 -7.45
CA TYR A 39 3.71 0.14 -7.79
C TYR A 39 2.48 -0.76 -7.62
N SER A 40 1.80 -0.69 -6.48
CA SER A 40 0.61 -1.51 -6.19
C SER A 40 -0.52 -1.21 -7.18
N LEU A 41 -0.78 0.07 -7.45
CA LEU A 41 -1.79 0.53 -8.40
C LEU A 41 -1.45 0.13 -9.83
N ARG A 42 -0.18 0.20 -10.23
CA ARG A 42 0.29 -0.29 -11.54
C ARG A 42 0.04 -1.79 -11.69
N SER A 43 0.35 -2.58 -10.67
CA SER A 43 0.15 -4.04 -10.68
C SER A 43 -1.32 -4.42 -10.79
N GLU A 44 -2.21 -3.68 -10.12
CA GLU A 44 -3.64 -3.97 -10.13
C GLU A 44 -4.31 -3.49 -11.44
N ALA A 45 -3.96 -2.28 -11.90
CA ALA A 45 -4.53 -1.69 -13.11
C ALA A 45 -3.87 -2.20 -14.41
N GLY A 46 -2.83 -3.02 -14.33
CA GLY A 46 -2.12 -3.57 -15.49
C GLY A 46 -1.45 -2.52 -16.39
N SER A 47 -0.99 -1.40 -15.82
CA SER A 47 -0.40 -0.28 -16.60
C SER A 47 1.12 -0.37 -16.76
N ASP A 48 1.64 0.36 -17.76
CA ASP A 48 3.07 0.42 -18.05
C ASP A 48 3.83 1.35 -17.10
N ARG A 49 3.21 2.48 -16.71
CA ARG A 49 3.77 3.41 -15.71
C ARG A 49 2.66 4.01 -14.85
N ALA A 50 2.96 4.23 -13.59
CA ALA A 50 2.13 4.99 -12.66
C ALA A 50 3.02 6.01 -11.95
N ASN A 51 2.54 7.25 -11.83
CA ASN A 51 3.14 8.26 -10.98
C ASN A 51 2.06 8.76 -10.01
N CYS A 52 2.38 8.76 -8.71
CA CYS A 52 1.47 9.21 -7.67
C CYS A 52 2.12 10.36 -6.90
N GLU A 53 1.44 11.50 -6.88
CA GLU A 53 1.83 12.67 -6.11
C GLU A 53 0.77 12.95 -5.05
N GLY A 54 1.21 13.12 -3.81
CA GLY A 54 0.32 13.26 -2.66
C GLY A 54 1.11 13.21 -1.36
N ALA A 55 0.42 13.49 -0.25
CA ALA A 55 0.98 13.46 1.09
C ALA A 55 -0.04 12.84 2.05
N ASP A 56 0.47 12.26 3.13
CA ASP A 56 -0.29 11.56 4.17
C ASP A 56 -1.06 10.35 3.63
N ASP A 57 -2.35 10.55 3.35
CA ASP A 57 -3.31 9.49 3.04
C ASP A 57 -4.04 9.73 1.71
N ASP A 58 -3.82 10.86 1.03
CA ASP A 58 -4.47 11.19 -0.24
C ASP A 58 -3.45 11.44 -1.35
N PHE A 59 -3.60 10.70 -2.45
CA PHE A 59 -2.71 10.69 -3.59
C PHE A 59 -3.46 10.90 -4.88
N ASP A 60 -2.90 11.75 -5.75
CA ASP A 60 -3.35 11.94 -7.11
C ASP A 60 -2.41 11.13 -8.02
N CYS A 61 -2.92 10.05 -8.58
CA CYS A 61 -2.17 9.10 -9.39
C CYS A 61 -2.51 9.23 -10.87
N VAL A 62 -1.49 9.25 -11.72
CA VAL A 62 -1.62 9.21 -13.17
C VAL A 62 -1.03 7.90 -13.68
N LEU A 63 -1.87 7.11 -14.35
CA LEU A 63 -1.48 5.87 -15.00
C LEU A 63 -1.34 6.11 -16.49
N ALA A 64 -0.12 5.89 -17.00
CA ALA A 64 0.11 5.88 -18.44
C ALA A 64 -0.20 4.48 -18.97
N THR A 65 -1.19 4.43 -19.86
CA THR A 65 -1.59 3.24 -20.61
C THR A 65 -1.12 3.39 -22.06
N GLN A 66 -1.15 2.31 -22.84
CA GLN A 66 -0.88 2.39 -24.29
C GLN A 66 -1.93 3.22 -25.06
N GLN A 67 -3.09 3.48 -24.45
CA GLN A 67 -4.25 4.13 -25.08
C GLN A 67 -4.42 5.59 -24.64
N GLY A 68 -3.66 6.06 -23.65
CA GLY A 68 -3.85 7.38 -23.04
C GLY A 68 -3.42 7.41 -21.57
N ALA A 69 -3.76 8.49 -20.87
CA ALA A 69 -3.44 8.66 -19.46
C ALA A 69 -4.72 8.69 -18.62
N VAL A 70 -4.80 7.84 -17.59
CA VAL A 70 -5.94 7.80 -16.67
C VAL A 70 -5.53 8.39 -15.33
N ARG A 71 -6.37 9.26 -14.77
CA ARG A 71 -6.14 9.85 -13.45
C ARG A 71 -7.05 9.21 -12.40
N TYR A 72 -6.45 8.82 -11.29
CA TYR A 72 -7.07 8.26 -10.11
C TYR A 72 -6.78 9.13 -8.91
N ARG A 73 -7.80 9.36 -8.07
CA ARG A 73 -7.59 9.81 -6.70
C ARG A 73 -7.56 8.59 -5.80
N VAL A 74 -6.50 8.45 -5.03
CA VAL A 74 -6.26 7.29 -4.20
C VAL A 74 -6.20 7.72 -2.76
N SER A 75 -7.08 7.17 -1.94
CA SER A 75 -7.07 7.38 -0.50
C SER A 75 -6.60 6.11 0.20
N VAL A 76 -5.66 6.26 1.13
CA VAL A 76 -5.09 5.19 1.92
C VAL A 76 -5.71 5.23 3.31
N ASP A 77 -6.15 4.08 3.79
CA ASP A 77 -6.66 3.95 5.13
C ASP A 77 -5.53 3.71 6.14
N LYS A 78 -5.88 3.85 7.42
CA LYS A 78 -4.99 3.59 8.56
C LYS A 78 -4.42 2.17 8.63
N TYR A 79 -4.95 1.24 7.83
CA TYR A 79 -4.50 -0.15 7.73
C TYR A 79 -3.53 -0.36 6.55
N GLY A 80 -3.26 0.66 5.75
CA GLY A 80 -2.42 0.57 4.55
C GLY A 80 -3.16 -0.01 3.35
N CYS A 81 -4.49 -0.04 3.38
CA CYS A 81 -5.31 -0.35 2.21
C CYS A 81 -5.68 0.92 1.49
N TRP A 82 -5.59 0.89 0.16
CA TRP A 82 -5.88 2.03 -0.67
C TRP A 82 -7.11 1.76 -1.53
N THR A 83 -7.87 2.82 -1.76
CA THR A 83 -9.01 2.85 -2.70
C THR A 83 -8.74 3.95 -3.70
N ALA A 84 -8.75 3.59 -4.98
CA ALA A 84 -8.54 4.48 -6.11
C ALA A 84 -9.86 4.70 -6.84
N GLU A 85 -10.27 5.96 -6.93
CA GLU A 85 -11.45 6.42 -7.66
C GLU A 85 -11.00 7.16 -8.92
N GLN A 86 -11.55 6.77 -10.08
CA GLN A 86 -11.20 7.39 -11.35
C GLN A 86 -11.79 8.81 -11.44
N THR A 87 -10.96 9.84 -11.35
CA THR A 87 -11.41 11.25 -11.45
C THR A 87 -11.48 11.74 -12.89
N GLN A 88 -10.72 11.12 -13.80
CA GLN A 88 -10.74 11.48 -15.21
C GLN A 88 -10.64 10.23 -16.08
N LYS A 89 -11.71 9.95 -16.82
CA LYS A 89 -11.78 8.87 -17.78
C LYS A 89 -11.35 9.38 -19.15
N ASP A 90 -10.16 8.98 -19.59
CA ASP A 90 -9.76 9.17 -20.98
C ASP A 90 -10.64 8.23 -21.84
N PRO A 91 -11.37 8.71 -22.87
CA PRO A 91 -12.35 7.91 -23.63
C PRO A 91 -11.79 6.63 -24.29
N ALA A 92 -10.47 6.47 -24.35
CA ALA A 92 -9.80 5.32 -24.96
C ALA A 92 -9.37 4.21 -23.95
N GLY A 93 -9.43 4.47 -22.64
CA GLY A 93 -8.90 3.56 -21.62
C GLY A 93 -9.98 2.78 -20.88
N GLY A 94 -10.01 1.45 -21.06
CA GLY A 94 -10.93 0.51 -20.39
C GLY A 94 -10.62 0.27 -18.91
N ALA A 95 -10.09 1.26 -18.19
CA ALA A 95 -9.69 1.10 -16.80
C ALA A 95 -10.92 1.09 -15.86
N SER A 96 -10.87 0.25 -14.82
CA SER A 96 -11.94 0.16 -13.81
C SER A 96 -12.18 1.51 -13.13
N ALA A 97 -13.46 1.84 -12.92
CA ALA A 97 -13.86 3.11 -12.30
C ALA A 97 -13.43 3.21 -10.84
N GLU A 98 -13.34 2.08 -10.15
CA GLU A 98 -12.90 1.96 -8.76
C GLU A 98 -11.98 0.74 -8.63
N LEU A 99 -10.88 0.91 -7.91
CA LEU A 99 -9.91 -0.15 -7.61
C LEU A 99 -9.58 -0.08 -6.12
N SER A 100 -9.44 -1.21 -5.45
CA SER A 100 -9.08 -1.22 -4.03
C SER A 100 -8.16 -2.40 -3.71
N ARG A 101 -7.07 -2.15 -2.98
CA ARG A 101 -6.15 -3.20 -2.55
C ARG A 101 -5.43 -2.82 -1.27
N CYS A 102 -5.04 -3.82 -0.50
CA CYS A 102 -4.15 -3.62 0.65
C CYS A 102 -2.68 -3.71 0.24
N ILE A 103 -1.86 -2.77 0.71
CA ILE A 103 -0.40 -2.84 0.56
C ILE A 103 0.08 -4.03 1.39
N THR A 104 0.73 -4.99 0.74
CA THR A 104 1.31 -6.15 1.42
C THR A 104 2.80 -5.97 1.63
N ILE A 105 3.39 -6.78 2.51
CA ILE A 105 4.86 -6.79 2.74
C ILE A 105 5.63 -7.03 1.43
N ALA A 106 5.06 -7.77 0.48
CA ALA A 106 5.67 -7.99 -0.84
C ALA A 106 5.80 -6.68 -1.65
N ASP A 107 4.88 -5.72 -1.47
CA ASP A 107 4.94 -4.41 -2.14
C ASP A 107 5.99 -3.49 -1.50
N LEU A 108 6.25 -3.64 -0.19
CA LEU A 108 7.29 -2.91 0.53
C LEU A 108 8.71 -3.39 0.18
N ILE A 109 8.92 -4.71 0.13
CA ILE A 109 10.25 -5.29 -0.14
C ILE A 109 10.76 -4.97 -1.55
N ARG A 110 9.85 -4.76 -2.52
CA ARG A 110 10.23 -4.57 -3.93
C ARG A 110 10.41 -3.12 -4.35
N SER A 111 10.15 -2.15 -3.46
CA SER A 111 10.40 -0.72 -3.73
C SER A 111 11.85 -0.29 -3.46
N ASP A 112 12.68 -1.18 -2.91
CA ASP A 112 14.07 -0.89 -2.50
C ASP A 112 15.14 -1.37 -3.52
N ASP A 113 14.72 -2.05 -4.60
CA ASP A 113 15.53 -2.37 -5.79
C ASP A 113 15.25 -1.38 -6.94
#